data_AF-A0A7S3JEJ0-F1
#
_entry.id   AF-A0A7S3JEJ0-F1
#
_cell.length_a   1.000
_cell.length_b   1.000
_cell.length_c   1.000
_cell.angle_alpha   90.00
_cell.angle_beta   90.00
_cell.angle_gamma   90.00
#
_symmetry.space_group_name_H-M   'P 1'
#
loop_
_entity.id
_entity.type
_entity.pdbx_description
1 polymer ?
#
loop_
_entity_poly.entity_id
_entity_poly.type
_entity_poly.pdbx_seq_one_letter_code
_entity_poly.pdbx_strand_id
1 'polypeptide(L)'
;CAFDTNIAMLSTLSEVSIRDCLRNNLTVNKITLDIEPGFLALGKYHCAVGINNNVWYYKWRDETNSTLTAKKNPPLVCKREYFITIKDVVINDKWTAVLSEGKCTLHVIESDMNGGNSDDRRFPQYDSDQPIASIHLTNDFLIMVDISGKLKYYLIEESTVVAEFSPENPIEKVFPNKNGTRCICIDNTGCGYLYNPIDDSMALIPNFSASVTKALWDTNHPNMFITFDKGKVNTYLYMQTSLDGPTILHIPRYSKIEDLDKVAQGVETKINKELNPIMLRNGYVYAHSPAEGIRGEYLSTHSYISSWRGHNDTEDGHITYFLQNIAIQRFSECFNAASIVDEELGLQLYEALGKYALKNVELPHAENAFRLCKNVGMVYAINAIKDETEKFVLMGHIASFLHKHDIAQGFFLKSSKPELALEMRCDLQDWYTALKLVQSID
;
A
#
# COMPACT_ATOMS: atom_id res chain seq x y z
N CYS A 1 13.06 7.35 -12.04
CA CYS A 1 12.53 7.24 -10.65
C CYS A 1 11.24 8.05 -10.54
N ALA A 2 10.50 7.94 -9.43
CA ALA A 2 9.26 8.68 -9.24
C ALA A 2 9.07 9.13 -7.79
N PHE A 3 8.30 10.20 -7.63
CA PHE A 3 7.81 10.69 -6.35
C PHE A 3 6.39 11.21 -6.52
N ASP A 4 5.46 10.66 -5.73
CA ASP A 4 4.02 10.84 -5.94
C ASP A 4 3.70 10.72 -7.43
N THR A 5 3.07 11.71 -8.05
CA THR A 5 2.64 11.69 -9.45
C THR A 5 3.71 12.10 -10.45
N ASN A 6 4.92 12.42 -10.00
CA ASN A 6 5.97 12.98 -10.82
C ASN A 6 7.02 11.91 -11.13
N ILE A 7 7.42 11.81 -12.40
CA ILE A 7 8.48 10.90 -12.85
C ILE A 7 9.65 11.72 -13.36
N ALA A 8 10.85 11.41 -12.87
CA ALA A 8 12.10 11.92 -13.41
C ALA A 8 12.71 10.85 -14.32
N MET A 9 13.03 11.26 -15.55
CA MET A 9 13.65 10.41 -16.56
C MET A 9 14.69 11.18 -17.36
N LEU A 10 15.75 10.48 -17.75
CA LEU A 10 16.74 10.98 -18.68
C LEU A 10 16.09 11.11 -20.07
N SER A 11 16.01 12.33 -20.59
CA SER A 11 15.39 12.64 -21.89
C SER A 11 16.43 12.76 -23.00
N THR A 12 17.63 13.21 -22.65
CA THR A 12 18.85 13.13 -23.46
C THR A 12 20.00 12.75 -22.54
N LEU A 13 21.19 12.45 -23.08
CA LEU A 13 22.38 12.12 -22.27
C LEU A 13 22.72 13.18 -21.22
N SER A 14 22.26 14.42 -21.38
CA SER A 14 22.57 15.55 -20.50
C SER A 14 21.33 16.35 -20.06
N GLU A 15 20.13 15.77 -20.17
CA GLU A 15 18.88 16.43 -19.75
C GLU A 15 17.96 15.46 -19.02
N VAL A 16 17.57 15.82 -17.79
CA VAL A 16 16.53 15.12 -17.03
C VAL A 16 15.23 15.90 -17.15
N SER A 17 14.17 15.25 -17.64
CA SER A 17 12.81 15.80 -17.60
C SER A 17 12.07 15.24 -16.40
N ILE A 18 11.38 16.14 -15.69
CA ILE A 18 10.40 15.79 -14.66
C ILE A 18 9.02 15.99 -15.27
N ARG A 19 8.22 14.92 -15.27
CA ARG A 19 6.88 14.89 -15.90
C ARG A 19 5.81 14.58 -14.86
N ASP A 20 4.69 15.29 -14.94
CA ASP A 20 3.48 14.98 -14.16
C ASP A 20 2.60 14.00 -14.94
N CYS A 21 2.51 12.79 -14.43
CA CYS A 21 1.77 11.71 -15.07
C CYS A 21 0.26 11.93 -15.09
N LEU A 22 -0.30 12.74 -14.18
CA LEU A 22 -1.73 13.04 -14.18
C LEU A 22 -2.11 14.09 -15.22
N ARG A 23 -1.17 14.95 -15.61
CA ARG A 23 -1.38 16.00 -16.61
C ARG A 23 -0.93 15.53 -18.00
N ASN A 24 -1.31 14.31 -18.38
CA ASN A 24 -0.93 13.71 -19.67
C ASN A 24 0.59 13.74 -19.91
N ASN A 25 1.37 13.34 -18.90
CA ASN A 25 2.84 13.36 -18.93
C ASN A 25 3.44 14.76 -19.22
N LEU A 26 2.74 15.84 -18.83
CA LEU A 26 3.23 17.21 -18.99
C LEU A 26 4.61 17.36 -18.35
N THR A 27 5.57 17.88 -19.12
CA THR A 27 6.89 18.20 -18.58
C THR A 27 6.77 19.42 -17.68
N VAL A 28 6.95 19.22 -16.38
CA VAL A 28 6.84 20.26 -15.35
C VAL A 28 8.18 20.95 -15.09
N ASN A 29 9.29 20.26 -15.30
CA ASN A 29 10.62 20.84 -15.20
C ASN A 29 11.64 20.08 -16.06
N LYS A 30 12.74 20.75 -16.43
CA LYS A 30 13.89 20.18 -17.14
C LYS A 30 15.17 20.62 -16.46
N ILE A 31 16.05 19.66 -16.17
CA ILE A 31 17.36 19.90 -15.58
C ILE A 31 18.40 19.59 -16.64
N THR A 32 19.15 20.60 -17.06
CA THR A 32 20.34 20.45 -17.90
C THR A 32 21.53 20.05 -17.02
N LEU A 33 22.25 19.02 -17.46
CA LEU A 33 23.37 18.44 -16.75
C LEU A 33 24.66 18.64 -17.56
N ASP A 34 25.77 18.77 -16.85
CA ASP A 34 27.11 18.77 -17.47
C ASP A 34 27.67 17.34 -17.62
N ILE A 35 26.94 16.34 -17.11
CA ILE A 35 27.34 14.93 -17.06
C ILE A 35 26.20 14.03 -17.51
N GLU A 36 26.55 12.84 -18.00
CA GLU A 36 25.60 11.75 -18.17
C GLU A 36 25.40 11.01 -16.85
N PRO A 37 24.19 11.01 -16.27
CA PRO A 37 23.98 10.42 -14.95
C PRO A 37 23.91 8.90 -15.00
N GLY A 38 24.55 8.24 -14.03
CA GLY A 38 24.41 6.80 -13.81
C GLY A 38 23.15 6.43 -13.04
N PHE A 39 22.62 7.34 -12.22
CA PHE A 39 21.40 7.13 -11.44
C PHE A 39 20.65 8.44 -11.16
N LEU A 40 19.37 8.31 -10.82
CA LEU A 40 18.46 9.40 -10.49
C LEU A 40 17.61 9.04 -9.28
N ALA A 41 17.40 9.98 -8.36
CA ALA A 41 16.41 9.90 -7.30
C ALA A 41 15.53 11.16 -7.30
N LEU A 42 14.24 11.00 -7.06
CA LEU A 42 13.29 12.10 -7.06
C LEU A 42 12.61 12.18 -5.70
N GLY A 43 12.62 13.36 -5.10
CA GLY A 43 11.83 13.73 -3.94
C GLY A 43 10.84 14.82 -4.29
N LYS A 44 10.09 15.30 -3.30
CA LYS A 44 9.05 16.32 -3.49
C LYS A 44 9.57 17.65 -4.05
N TYR A 45 10.73 18.09 -3.54
CA TYR A 45 11.33 19.38 -3.89
C TYR A 45 12.65 19.23 -4.66
N HIS A 46 13.34 18.10 -4.49
CA HIS A 46 14.68 17.88 -5.01
C HIS A 46 14.74 16.70 -5.97
N CYS A 47 15.66 16.80 -6.92
CA CYS A 47 16.04 15.74 -7.83
C CYS A 47 17.54 15.50 -7.63
N ALA A 48 17.90 14.30 -7.18
CA ALA A 48 19.29 13.87 -7.08
C ALA A 48 19.71 13.21 -8.38
N VAL A 49 20.86 13.63 -8.87
CA VAL A 49 21.49 13.15 -10.09
C VAL A 49 22.90 12.75 -9.72
N GLY A 50 23.37 11.56 -10.11
CA GLY A 50 24.73 11.18 -9.77
C GLY A 50 25.36 10.18 -10.71
N ILE A 51 26.69 10.12 -10.62
CA ILE A 51 27.55 9.21 -11.36
C ILE A 51 28.74 8.86 -10.45
N ASN A 52 29.16 7.59 -10.49
CA ASN A 52 30.27 7.07 -9.67
C ASN A 52 30.09 7.38 -8.19
N ASN A 53 30.91 8.29 -7.65
CA ASN A 53 30.93 8.70 -6.25
C ASN A 53 30.39 10.13 -6.02
N ASN A 54 29.82 10.78 -7.03
CA ASN A 54 29.34 12.16 -6.93
C ASN A 54 27.81 12.23 -7.08
N VAL A 55 27.17 13.10 -6.28
CA VAL A 55 25.74 13.42 -6.35
C VAL A 55 25.53 14.93 -6.38
N TRP A 56 24.65 15.37 -7.27
CA TRP A 56 24.18 16.74 -7.43
C TRP A 56 22.70 16.79 -7.11
N TYR A 57 22.30 17.72 -6.24
CA TYR A 57 20.92 17.91 -5.82
C TYR A 57 20.38 19.19 -6.42
N TYR A 58 19.35 19.07 -7.26
CA TYR A 58 18.68 20.18 -7.90
C TYR A 58 17.31 20.42 -7.27
N LYS A 59 17.01 21.66 -6.88
CA LYS A 59 15.68 22.02 -6.36
C LYS A 59 14.77 22.36 -7.53
N TRP A 60 13.81 21.49 -7.85
CA TRP A 60 12.96 21.60 -9.05
C TRP A 60 11.57 22.16 -8.75
N ARG A 61 11.20 22.26 -7.47
CA ARG A 61 9.94 22.78 -6.97
C ARG A 61 10.16 23.45 -5.60
N ASP A 62 9.41 24.50 -5.31
CA ASP A 62 9.41 25.15 -4.00
C ASP A 62 8.31 24.60 -3.06
N GLU A 63 8.29 25.09 -1.82
CA GLU A 63 7.31 24.69 -0.80
C GLU A 63 5.86 25.06 -1.16
N THR A 64 5.68 26.06 -2.02
CA THR A 64 4.34 26.46 -2.54
C THR A 64 3.84 25.53 -3.65
N ASN A 65 4.59 24.48 -3.96
CA ASN A 65 4.40 23.61 -5.11
C ASN A 65 4.47 24.32 -6.47
N SER A 66 4.99 25.54 -6.50
CA SER A 66 5.26 26.23 -7.73
C SER A 66 6.51 25.62 -8.35
N THR A 67 6.39 25.18 -9.61
CA THR A 67 7.57 24.85 -10.39
C THR A 67 8.42 26.11 -10.48
N LEU A 68 9.70 26.00 -10.16
CA LEU A 68 10.64 27.10 -10.39
C LEU A 68 10.74 27.27 -11.92
N THR A 69 9.96 28.23 -12.45
CA THR A 69 9.58 28.31 -13.86
C THR A 69 10.78 28.61 -14.76
N ALA A 70 11.13 27.63 -15.60
CA ALA A 70 11.42 27.71 -17.04
C ALA A 70 11.94 29.04 -17.66
N LYS A 71 12.94 29.70 -17.06
CA LYS A 71 13.92 30.56 -17.78
C LYS A 71 15.38 30.33 -17.37
N LYS A 72 15.62 29.65 -16.24
CA LYS A 72 16.95 29.16 -15.81
C LYS A 72 16.82 27.69 -15.43
N ASN A 73 17.90 26.94 -15.64
CA ASN A 73 18.08 25.59 -15.13
C ASN A 73 17.73 25.56 -13.63
N PRO A 74 17.03 24.54 -13.08
CA PRO A 74 16.80 24.42 -11.65
C PRO A 74 18.10 24.62 -10.86
N PRO A 75 18.07 25.35 -9.74
CA PRO A 75 19.28 25.63 -8.99
C PRO A 75 19.88 24.35 -8.42
N LEU A 76 21.18 24.18 -8.64
CA LEU A 76 22.01 23.22 -7.91
C LEU A 76 22.16 23.74 -6.48
N VAL A 77 21.55 23.05 -5.51
CA VAL A 77 21.59 23.46 -4.10
C VAL A 77 22.70 22.78 -3.32
N CYS A 78 23.13 21.59 -3.76
CA CYS A 78 24.16 20.84 -3.09
C CYS A 78 24.89 19.92 -4.07
N LYS A 79 26.21 19.80 -3.92
CA LYS A 79 27.05 18.80 -4.59
C LYS A 79 27.83 18.07 -3.51
N ARG A 80 27.78 16.74 -3.50
CA ARG A 80 28.55 15.92 -2.57
C ARG A 80 29.33 14.84 -3.28
N GLU A 81 30.54 14.64 -2.79
CA GLU A 81 31.41 13.53 -3.16
C GLU A 81 31.46 12.53 -2.00
N TYR A 82 31.29 11.26 -2.34
CA TYR A 82 31.37 10.13 -1.44
C TYR A 82 32.70 9.41 -1.66
N PHE A 83 33.16 8.66 -0.65
CA PHE A 83 34.47 8.04 -0.70
C PHE A 83 34.61 7.00 -1.83
N ILE A 84 33.52 6.32 -2.16
CA ILE A 84 33.51 5.18 -3.09
C ILE A 84 32.28 5.26 -3.99
N THR A 85 32.26 4.44 -5.04
CA THR A 85 31.14 4.28 -5.96
C THR A 85 29.83 4.02 -5.22
N ILE A 86 28.82 4.78 -5.60
CA ILE A 86 27.49 4.75 -5.05
C ILE A 86 26.71 3.58 -5.65
N LYS A 87 26.10 2.79 -4.78
CA LYS A 87 25.19 1.70 -5.13
C LYS A 87 23.75 2.17 -5.24
N ASP A 88 23.31 3.05 -4.34
CA ASP A 88 21.93 3.54 -4.31
C ASP A 88 21.83 4.93 -3.66
N VAL A 89 20.83 5.70 -4.08
CA VAL A 89 20.49 7.03 -3.53
C VAL A 89 18.99 7.13 -3.37
N VAL A 90 18.56 7.44 -2.15
CA VAL A 90 17.16 7.70 -1.82
C VAL A 90 17.03 9.10 -1.19
N ILE A 91 15.88 9.72 -1.39
CA ILE A 91 15.64 11.13 -1.05
C ILE A 91 14.19 11.31 -0.61
N ASN A 92 13.97 12.14 0.41
CA ASN A 92 12.65 12.60 0.83
C ASN A 92 12.59 14.14 0.72
N ASP A 93 11.68 14.79 1.45
CA ASP A 93 11.50 16.25 1.40
C ASP A 93 12.73 17.06 1.87
N LYS A 94 13.57 16.51 2.76
CA LYS A 94 14.67 17.23 3.44
C LYS A 94 15.99 16.46 3.50
N TRP A 95 15.91 15.14 3.55
CA TRP A 95 17.01 14.22 3.78
C TRP A 95 17.31 13.39 2.55
N THR A 96 18.56 12.93 2.47
CA THR A 96 19.00 11.95 1.49
C THR A 96 19.87 10.90 2.17
N ALA A 97 19.74 9.67 1.74
CA ALA A 97 20.59 8.57 2.17
C ALA A 97 21.28 7.95 0.96
N VAL A 98 22.58 7.71 1.09
CA VAL A 98 23.43 7.21 0.02
C VAL A 98 24.15 5.95 0.48
N LEU A 99 23.99 4.87 -0.28
CA LEU A 99 24.61 3.58 -0.03
C LEU A 99 25.87 3.42 -0.89
N SER A 100 27.00 3.14 -0.26
CA SER A 100 28.29 2.88 -0.91
C SER A 100 29.07 1.84 -0.11
N GLU A 101 29.51 0.75 -0.74
CA GLU A 101 30.26 -0.37 -0.12
C GLU A 101 29.77 -0.81 1.27
N GLY A 102 28.47 -1.09 1.40
CA GLY A 102 27.93 -1.56 2.68
C GLY A 102 27.78 -0.49 3.75
N LYS A 103 28.06 0.78 3.43
CA LYS A 103 27.87 1.93 4.31
C LYS A 103 26.80 2.87 3.76
N CYS A 104 25.83 3.21 4.60
CA CYS A 104 24.80 4.21 4.32
C CYS A 104 25.18 5.53 4.99
N THR A 105 25.22 6.63 4.25
CA THR A 105 25.40 8.00 4.78
C THR A 105 24.09 8.77 4.63
N LEU A 106 23.53 9.23 5.75
CA LEU A 106 22.31 10.02 5.85
C LEU A 106 22.66 11.47 6.21
N HIS A 107 22.13 12.43 5.46
CA HIS A 107 22.32 13.85 5.75
C HIS A 107 21.20 14.72 5.16
N VAL A 108 21.13 15.97 5.59
CA VAL A 108 20.21 16.98 5.04
C VAL A 108 20.70 17.42 3.65
N ILE A 109 19.79 17.58 2.69
CA ILE A 109 20.12 17.95 1.30
C ILE A 109 20.70 19.37 1.24
N GLU A 110 19.98 20.34 1.80
CA GLU A 110 20.36 21.75 1.89
C GLU A 110 21.02 22.02 3.25
N SER A 111 22.25 21.53 3.47
CA SER A 111 23.05 21.89 4.65
C SER A 111 23.83 23.18 4.40
N ASP A 112 23.93 24.08 5.38
CA ASP A 112 24.73 25.30 5.28
C ASP A 112 26.20 24.96 4.95
N MET A 113 26.65 25.35 3.76
CA MET A 113 27.99 25.06 3.21
C MET A 113 29.17 25.58 4.08
N ASN A 114 28.89 26.34 5.14
CA ASN A 114 29.88 26.96 6.01
C ASN A 114 30.16 26.19 7.32
N GLY A 115 29.33 25.20 7.66
CA GLY A 115 29.60 24.23 8.72
C GLY A 115 30.07 22.92 8.10
N GLY A 116 31.18 22.35 8.57
CA GLY A 116 31.65 21.04 8.09
C GLY A 116 30.56 19.96 8.21
N ASN A 117 30.82 18.77 7.64
CA ASN A 117 29.96 17.57 7.60
C ASN A 117 29.55 16.99 8.99
N SER A 118 29.32 17.81 10.03
CA SER A 118 29.18 17.40 11.43
C SER A 118 27.90 16.63 11.74
N ASP A 119 26.86 16.79 10.91
CA ASP A 119 25.54 16.18 11.14
C ASP A 119 25.29 14.95 10.26
N ASP A 120 26.29 14.53 9.48
CA ASP A 120 26.23 13.32 8.67
C ASP A 120 26.18 12.09 9.58
N ARG A 121 25.19 11.24 9.36
CA ARG A 121 25.02 9.99 10.10
C ARG A 121 25.43 8.83 9.23
N ARG A 122 26.25 7.93 9.76
CA ARG A 122 26.79 6.78 9.02
C ARG A 122 26.33 5.49 9.64
N PHE A 123 25.91 4.56 8.79
CA PHE A 123 25.47 3.23 9.14
C PHE A 123 26.29 2.20 8.35
N PRO A 124 26.68 1.06 8.94
CA PRO A 124 26.54 0.73 10.36
C PRO A 124 27.26 1.73 11.27
N GLN A 125 26.70 1.97 12.48
CA GLN A 125 27.28 2.90 13.46
C GLN A 125 28.46 2.28 14.20
N TYR A 126 28.45 0.96 14.36
CA TYR A 126 29.45 0.19 15.08
C TYR A 126 30.11 -0.80 14.13
N ASP A 127 31.42 -1.05 14.30
CA ASP A 127 32.16 -2.01 13.47
C ASP A 127 31.68 -3.47 13.67
N SER A 128 30.93 -3.75 14.73
CA SER A 128 30.29 -5.06 14.97
C SER A 128 29.05 -5.31 14.11
N ASP A 129 28.44 -4.26 13.58
CA ASP A 129 27.22 -4.38 12.78
C ASP A 129 27.54 -4.82 11.35
N GLN A 130 26.58 -5.55 10.77
CA GLN A 130 26.72 -6.04 9.41
C GLN A 130 26.63 -4.89 8.38
N PRO A 131 27.37 -4.98 7.25
CA PRO A 131 27.24 -4.06 6.13
C PRO A 131 25.79 -3.93 5.62
N ILE A 132 25.40 -2.72 5.19
CA ILE A 132 24.07 -2.44 4.64
C ILE A 132 23.95 -2.94 3.19
N ALA A 133 22.94 -3.77 2.91
CA ALA A 133 22.66 -4.31 1.59
C ALA A 133 21.73 -3.42 0.75
N SER A 134 20.70 -2.81 1.36
CA SER A 134 19.73 -1.94 0.69
C SER A 134 19.20 -0.85 1.63
N ILE A 135 18.71 0.25 1.06
CA ILE A 135 18.18 1.40 1.79
C ILE A 135 16.88 1.90 1.16
N HIS A 136 15.98 2.39 2.00
CA HIS A 136 14.77 3.11 1.60
C HIS A 136 14.55 4.30 2.52
N LEU A 137 13.93 5.34 2.00
CA LEU A 137 13.66 6.56 2.75
C LEU A 137 12.19 6.93 2.61
N THR A 138 11.53 7.10 3.75
CA THR A 138 10.20 7.71 3.84
C THR A 138 10.34 9.10 4.45
N ASN A 139 9.24 9.79 4.76
CA ASN A 139 9.32 11.09 5.40
C ASN A 139 10.00 11.02 6.78
N ASP A 140 9.69 9.97 7.55
CA ASP A 140 10.11 9.86 8.95
C ASP A 140 11.22 8.82 9.16
N PHE A 141 11.31 7.81 8.30
CA PHE A 141 12.17 6.64 8.51
C PHE A 141 13.23 6.48 7.42
N LEU A 142 14.45 6.19 7.85
CA LEU A 142 15.44 5.47 7.05
C LEU A 142 15.28 3.97 7.36
N ILE A 143 14.94 3.20 6.33
CA ILE A 143 14.74 1.76 6.42
C ILE A 143 15.94 1.08 5.75
N MET A 144 16.59 0.17 6.46
CA MET A 144 17.82 -0.48 6.00
C MET A 144 17.69 -1.99 6.12
N VAL A 145 18.25 -2.70 5.15
CA VAL A 145 18.48 -4.15 5.25
C VAL A 145 19.97 -4.39 5.21
N ASP A 146 20.50 -5.15 6.16
CA ASP A 146 21.92 -5.55 6.15
C ASP A 146 22.16 -6.83 5.32
N ILE A 147 23.43 -7.20 5.12
CA ILE A 147 23.79 -8.39 4.33
C ILE A 147 23.34 -9.72 4.96
N SER A 148 22.93 -9.73 6.24
CA SER A 148 22.34 -10.89 6.90
C SER A 148 20.83 -10.97 6.69
N GLY A 149 20.23 -9.97 6.05
CA GLY A 149 18.79 -9.88 5.82
C GLY A 149 18.02 -9.33 7.02
N LYS A 150 18.70 -8.69 7.99
CA LYS A 150 18.04 -8.00 9.11
C LYS A 150 17.55 -6.62 8.66
N LEU A 151 16.30 -6.33 8.97
CA LEU A 151 15.64 -5.06 8.70
C LEU A 151 15.77 -4.13 9.91
N LYS A 152 16.14 -2.86 9.70
CA LYS A 152 16.20 -1.82 10.72
C LYS A 152 15.42 -0.58 10.29
N TYR A 153 14.63 -0.04 11.21
CA TYR A 153 13.95 1.24 11.10
C TYR A 153 14.64 2.28 11.97
N TYR A 154 15.16 3.31 11.32
CA TYR A 154 15.78 4.45 11.97
C TYR A 154 14.90 5.69 11.83
N LEU A 155 14.42 6.22 12.95
CA LEU A 155 13.63 7.45 13.01
C LEU A 155 14.57 8.65 12.85
N ILE A 156 14.38 9.39 11.77
CA ILE A 156 15.33 10.42 11.32
C ILE A 156 15.37 11.59 12.30
N GLU A 157 14.24 12.13 12.72
CA GLU A 157 14.23 13.34 13.57
C GLU A 157 14.79 13.05 14.97
N GLU A 158 14.45 11.91 15.57
CA GLU A 158 14.93 11.53 16.92
C GLU A 158 16.31 10.88 16.93
N SER A 159 16.86 10.57 15.76
CA SER A 159 18.17 9.91 15.62
C SER A 159 18.28 8.56 16.34
N THR A 160 17.22 7.75 16.31
CA THR A 160 17.15 6.49 17.04
C THR A 160 16.62 5.35 16.19
N VAL A 161 17.03 4.12 16.53
CA VAL A 161 16.44 2.90 15.95
C VAL A 161 15.16 2.60 16.70
N VAL A 162 14.04 2.49 15.98
CA VAL A 162 12.70 2.28 16.58
C VAL A 162 12.15 0.88 16.36
N ALA A 163 12.64 0.15 15.36
CA ALA A 163 12.31 -1.24 15.15
C ALA A 163 13.47 -1.99 14.49
N GLU A 164 13.65 -3.25 14.88
CA GLU A 164 14.58 -4.20 14.26
C GLU A 164 13.90 -5.54 14.06
N PHE A 165 14.07 -6.14 12.90
CA PHE A 165 13.46 -7.41 12.56
C PHE A 165 14.47 -8.35 11.92
N SER A 166 14.66 -9.51 12.55
CA SER A 166 15.57 -10.57 12.10
C SER A 166 14.77 -11.84 11.81
N PRO A 167 14.28 -12.02 10.58
CA PRO A 167 13.53 -13.23 10.22
C PRO A 167 14.41 -14.47 10.19
N GLU A 168 13.78 -15.65 10.25
CA GLU A 168 14.46 -16.95 10.08
C GLU A 168 15.13 -17.05 8.69
N ASN A 169 14.43 -16.62 7.64
CA ASN A 169 14.95 -16.51 6.29
C ASN A 169 15.40 -15.06 6.01
N PRO A 170 16.67 -14.82 5.63
CA PRO A 170 17.18 -13.49 5.30
C PRO A 170 16.34 -12.73 4.26
N ILE A 171 16.05 -11.46 4.54
CA ILE A 171 15.36 -10.57 3.59
C ILE A 171 16.32 -10.17 2.46
N GLU A 172 15.88 -10.33 1.21
CA GLU A 172 16.60 -9.88 0.02
C GLU A 172 16.07 -8.54 -0.53
N LYS A 173 14.74 -8.33 -0.48
CA LYS A 173 14.10 -7.15 -1.04
C LYS A 173 13.03 -6.61 -0.12
N VAL A 174 12.92 -5.29 -0.06
CA VAL A 174 11.94 -4.57 0.74
C VAL A 174 11.28 -3.49 -0.10
N PHE A 175 9.97 -3.33 0.07
CA PHE A 175 9.19 -2.29 -0.58
C PHE A 175 8.27 -1.63 0.46
N PRO A 176 8.72 -0.54 1.11
CA PRO A 176 7.92 0.17 2.09
C PRO A 176 6.73 0.87 1.43
N ASN A 177 5.64 1.00 2.18
CA ASN A 177 4.56 1.93 1.82
C ASN A 177 5.04 3.38 2.02
N LYS A 178 4.24 4.36 1.55
CA LYS A 178 4.58 5.79 1.59
C LYS A 178 5.03 6.29 2.96
N ASN A 179 4.42 5.79 4.04
CA ASN A 179 4.69 6.24 5.41
C ASN A 179 5.73 5.36 6.12
N GLY A 180 6.18 4.25 5.51
CA GLY A 180 7.07 3.28 6.13
C GLY A 180 6.40 2.38 7.19
N THR A 181 5.12 2.58 7.49
CA THR A 181 4.39 1.82 8.49
C THR A 181 4.14 0.36 8.12
N ARG A 182 4.39 -0.03 6.86
CA ARG A 182 4.33 -1.42 6.38
C ARG A 182 5.34 -1.63 5.26
N CYS A 183 5.89 -2.84 5.17
CA CYS A 183 6.76 -3.24 4.08
C CYS A 183 6.32 -4.55 3.46
N ILE A 184 6.43 -4.65 2.14
CA ILE A 184 6.46 -5.95 1.47
C ILE A 184 7.91 -6.43 1.49
N CYS A 185 8.15 -7.59 2.06
CA CYS A 185 9.45 -8.23 2.14
C CYS A 185 9.47 -9.48 1.24
N ILE A 186 10.61 -9.75 0.62
CA ILE A 186 10.89 -10.98 -0.10
C ILE A 186 12.16 -11.57 0.50
N ASP A 187 12.06 -12.79 1.01
CA ASP A 187 13.19 -13.51 1.57
C ASP A 187 14.00 -14.28 0.51
N ASN A 188 15.12 -14.85 0.94
CA ASN A 188 16.02 -15.64 0.11
C ASN A 188 15.44 -16.97 -0.40
N THR A 189 14.28 -17.40 0.12
CA THR A 189 13.54 -18.57 -0.38
C THR A 189 12.56 -18.19 -1.50
N GLY A 190 12.40 -16.89 -1.76
CA GLY A 190 11.42 -16.35 -2.70
C GLY A 190 10.03 -16.20 -2.09
N CYS A 191 9.88 -16.33 -0.77
CA CYS A 191 8.62 -16.11 -0.08
C CYS A 191 8.37 -14.62 0.13
N GLY A 192 7.16 -14.18 -0.23
CA GLY A 192 6.71 -12.80 -0.07
C GLY A 192 5.74 -12.65 1.09
N TYR A 193 5.97 -11.65 1.94
CA TYR A 193 5.10 -11.33 3.07
C TYR A 193 5.04 -9.82 3.32
N LEU A 194 3.97 -9.38 3.97
CA LEU A 194 3.86 -8.04 4.53
C LEU A 194 4.37 -8.09 5.97
N TYR A 195 5.22 -7.14 6.34
CA TYR A 195 5.69 -6.91 7.70
C TYR A 195 5.21 -5.55 8.22
N ASN A 196 4.72 -5.53 9.46
CA ASN A 196 4.32 -4.32 10.18
C ASN A 196 5.30 -4.06 11.35
N PRO A 197 6.16 -3.03 11.28
CA PRO A 197 7.11 -2.68 12.34
C PRO A 197 6.46 -2.16 13.63
N ILE A 198 5.15 -1.85 13.64
CA ILE A 198 4.48 -1.28 14.80
C ILE A 198 4.20 -2.36 15.86
N ASP A 199 3.84 -3.57 15.42
CA ASP A 199 3.43 -4.68 16.27
C ASP A 199 4.14 -6.00 15.94
N ASP A 200 5.19 -5.93 15.11
CA ASP A 200 5.95 -7.06 14.56
C ASP A 200 5.10 -8.13 13.85
N SER A 201 3.87 -7.80 13.46
CA SER A 201 3.01 -8.74 12.77
C SER A 201 3.47 -8.98 11.34
N MET A 202 3.24 -10.21 10.89
CA MET A 202 3.52 -10.64 9.51
C MET A 202 2.29 -11.28 8.90
N ALA A 203 2.07 -11.02 7.61
CA ALA A 203 1.04 -11.67 6.81
C ALA A 203 1.64 -12.19 5.51
N LEU A 204 1.54 -13.50 5.29
CA LEU A 204 1.99 -14.13 4.04
C LEU A 204 1.17 -13.62 2.86
N ILE A 205 1.83 -13.35 1.74
CA ILE A 205 1.14 -12.96 0.51
C ILE A 205 0.66 -14.23 -0.19
N PRO A 206 -0.66 -14.43 -0.37
CA PRO A 206 -1.17 -15.63 -1.02
C PRO A 206 -0.82 -15.64 -2.52
N ASN A 207 -0.60 -16.84 -3.08
CA ASN A 207 -0.26 -17.04 -4.49
C ASN A 207 0.97 -16.22 -4.94
N PHE A 208 1.94 -16.03 -4.04
CA PHE A 208 3.15 -15.28 -4.35
C PHE A 208 4.09 -16.07 -5.27
N SER A 209 4.69 -15.39 -6.25
CA SER A 209 5.67 -15.98 -7.16
C SER A 209 7.08 -15.64 -6.70
N ALA A 210 7.95 -16.64 -6.59
CA ALA A 210 9.36 -16.44 -6.26
C ALA A 210 10.13 -15.60 -7.30
N SER A 211 9.60 -15.45 -8.52
CA SER A 211 10.19 -14.59 -9.55
C SER A 211 9.74 -13.13 -9.49
N VAL A 212 8.97 -12.72 -8.46
CA VAL A 212 8.62 -11.31 -8.25
C VAL A 212 9.88 -10.45 -8.15
N THR A 213 9.96 -9.45 -9.02
CA THR A 213 11.10 -8.53 -9.09
C THR A 213 10.82 -7.20 -8.41
N LYS A 214 9.54 -6.81 -8.31
CA LYS A 214 9.12 -5.52 -7.79
C LYS A 214 7.76 -5.59 -7.11
N ALA A 215 7.58 -4.77 -6.07
CA ALA A 215 6.26 -4.45 -5.55
C ALA A 215 6.03 -2.94 -5.55
N LEU A 216 4.79 -2.52 -5.73
CA LEU A 216 4.38 -1.11 -5.74
C LEU A 216 3.10 -0.93 -4.92
N TRP A 217 3.11 0.02 -3.99
CA TRP A 217 1.93 0.44 -3.26
C TRP A 217 1.11 1.43 -4.08
N ASP A 218 -0.21 1.37 -3.97
CA ASP A 218 -1.07 2.36 -4.61
C ASP A 218 -1.01 3.68 -3.84
N THR A 219 -0.61 4.75 -4.54
CA THR A 219 -0.43 6.08 -3.92
C THR A 219 -1.73 6.72 -3.44
N ASN A 220 -2.90 6.22 -3.85
CA ASN A 220 -4.21 6.72 -3.45
C ASN A 220 -5.04 5.68 -2.69
N HIS A 221 -4.52 4.45 -2.53
CA HIS A 221 -5.14 3.39 -1.74
C HIS A 221 -4.09 2.73 -0.81
N PRO A 222 -3.89 3.25 0.42
CA PRO A 222 -2.74 2.90 1.28
C PRO A 222 -2.61 1.43 1.70
N ASN A 223 -3.67 0.64 1.54
CA ASN A 223 -3.71 -0.78 1.87
C ASN A 223 -3.59 -1.68 0.62
N MET A 224 -3.54 -1.11 -0.58
CA MET A 224 -3.46 -1.86 -1.83
C MET A 224 -2.05 -1.80 -2.38
N PHE A 225 -1.59 -2.93 -2.91
CA PHE A 225 -0.31 -3.02 -3.58
C PHE A 225 -0.37 -4.03 -4.73
N ILE A 226 0.64 -4.00 -5.58
CA ILE A 226 0.86 -4.99 -6.62
C ILE A 226 2.22 -5.65 -6.47
N THR A 227 2.33 -6.86 -7.01
CA THR A 227 3.61 -7.49 -7.31
C THR A 227 3.77 -7.62 -8.81
N PHE A 228 5.00 -7.52 -9.30
CA PHE A 228 5.33 -7.65 -10.71
C PHE A 228 6.33 -8.77 -10.94
N ASP A 229 6.01 -9.62 -11.91
CA ASP A 229 6.82 -10.75 -12.36
C ASP A 229 6.72 -10.88 -13.89
N LYS A 230 7.77 -10.45 -14.60
CA LYS A 230 7.97 -10.69 -16.05
C LYS A 230 6.71 -10.48 -16.92
N GLY A 231 6.05 -9.33 -16.77
CA GLY A 231 4.83 -8.98 -17.51
C GLY A 231 3.52 -9.44 -16.87
N LYS A 232 3.57 -10.01 -15.65
CA LYS A 232 2.40 -10.32 -14.85
C LYS A 232 2.34 -9.41 -13.63
N VAL A 233 1.15 -8.90 -13.36
CA VAL A 233 0.86 -8.07 -12.19
C VAL A 233 -0.25 -8.72 -11.38
N ASN A 234 0.01 -8.99 -10.11
CA ASN A 234 -1.02 -9.46 -9.16
C ASN A 234 -1.40 -8.31 -8.23
N THR A 235 -2.69 -8.12 -7.97
CA THR A 235 -3.21 -7.04 -7.10
C THR A 235 -3.62 -7.59 -5.75
N TYR A 236 -3.16 -6.95 -4.69
CA TYR A 236 -3.42 -7.38 -3.32
C TYR A 236 -4.01 -6.25 -2.49
N LEU A 237 -4.88 -6.61 -1.55
CA LEU A 237 -5.44 -5.72 -0.55
C LEU A 237 -5.11 -6.25 0.84
N TYR A 238 -4.44 -5.45 1.66
CA TYR A 238 -4.20 -5.75 3.06
C TYR A 238 -5.39 -5.29 3.91
N MET A 239 -6.04 -6.25 4.57
CA MET A 239 -7.16 -6.01 5.47
C MET A 239 -6.66 -6.18 6.89
N GLN A 240 -6.36 -5.06 7.57
CA GLN A 240 -5.84 -5.08 8.94
C GLN A 240 -6.88 -5.62 9.93
N THR A 241 -8.15 -5.28 9.70
CA THR A 241 -9.27 -5.70 10.53
C THR A 241 -10.27 -6.42 9.64
N SER A 242 -10.48 -7.70 9.91
CA SER A 242 -11.52 -8.51 9.27
C SER A 242 -11.96 -9.61 10.23
N LEU A 243 -13.06 -10.29 9.91
CA LEU A 243 -13.50 -11.48 10.64
C LEU A 243 -12.46 -12.61 10.64
N ASP A 244 -11.56 -12.66 9.65
CA ASP A 244 -10.51 -13.66 9.55
C ASP A 244 -9.18 -13.18 10.16
N GLY A 245 -9.19 -12.00 10.79
CA GLY A 245 -8.00 -11.32 11.31
C GLY A 245 -7.26 -10.50 10.24
N PRO A 246 -6.04 -10.01 10.57
CA PRO A 246 -5.19 -9.33 9.59
C PRO A 246 -4.83 -10.30 8.46
N THR A 247 -5.25 -9.99 7.23
CA THR A 247 -5.07 -10.86 6.08
C THR A 247 -4.74 -10.08 4.82
N ILE A 248 -4.16 -10.76 3.83
CA ILE A 248 -3.92 -10.20 2.50
C ILE A 248 -4.83 -10.95 1.53
N LEU A 249 -5.70 -10.20 0.86
CA LEU A 249 -6.55 -10.73 -0.21
C LEU A 249 -5.83 -10.58 -1.56
N HIS A 250 -5.64 -11.69 -2.28
CA HIS A 250 -5.35 -11.62 -3.71
C HIS A 250 -6.65 -11.26 -4.43
N ILE A 251 -6.75 -10.03 -4.95
CA ILE A 251 -8.04 -9.44 -5.34
C ILE A 251 -8.66 -10.24 -6.49
N PRO A 252 -9.85 -10.84 -6.29
CA PRO A 252 -10.56 -11.56 -7.34
C PRO A 252 -11.31 -10.61 -8.27
N ARG A 253 -11.81 -11.16 -9.37
CA ARG A 253 -12.77 -10.48 -10.24
C ARG A 253 -14.13 -11.16 -10.12
N TYR A 254 -15.08 -10.46 -9.52
CA TYR A 254 -16.46 -10.92 -9.47
C TYR A 254 -17.17 -10.64 -10.79
N SER A 255 -18.03 -11.57 -11.22
CA SER A 255 -18.87 -11.39 -12.41
C SER A 255 -20.32 -11.14 -12.03
N LYS A 256 -20.75 -11.64 -10.87
CA LYS A 256 -22.10 -11.44 -10.33
C LYS A 256 -22.06 -11.24 -8.81
N ILE A 257 -23.16 -10.73 -8.25
CA ILE A 257 -23.29 -10.44 -6.82
C ILE A 257 -23.12 -11.71 -5.97
N GLU A 258 -23.63 -12.85 -6.44
CA GLU A 258 -23.56 -14.12 -5.71
C GLU A 258 -22.13 -14.67 -5.59
N ASP A 259 -21.18 -14.13 -6.35
CA ASP A 259 -19.78 -14.50 -6.24
C ASP A 259 -19.08 -13.86 -5.03
N LEU A 260 -19.67 -12.80 -4.42
CA LEU A 260 -19.10 -12.10 -3.26
C LEU A 260 -19.03 -12.95 -1.99
N ASP A 261 -19.87 -13.99 -1.91
CA ASP A 261 -19.87 -14.94 -0.79
C ASP A 261 -19.00 -16.18 -1.05
N LYS A 262 -18.48 -16.32 -2.28
CA LYS A 262 -17.65 -17.46 -2.66
C LYS A 262 -16.17 -17.13 -2.45
N VAL A 263 -15.39 -18.17 -2.15
CA VAL A 263 -13.92 -18.06 -2.18
C VAL A 263 -13.49 -17.97 -3.65
N ALA A 264 -13.23 -16.74 -4.10
CA ALA A 264 -12.77 -16.47 -5.46
C ALA A 264 -11.25 -16.39 -5.52
N GLN A 265 -10.66 -16.93 -6.59
CA GLN A 265 -9.22 -16.80 -6.84
C GLN A 265 -8.89 -15.40 -7.34
N GLY A 266 -7.76 -14.86 -6.87
CA GLY A 266 -7.27 -13.57 -7.36
C GLY A 266 -6.85 -13.62 -8.82
N VAL A 267 -6.90 -12.46 -9.49
CA VAL A 267 -6.66 -12.35 -10.93
C VAL A 267 -5.33 -11.69 -11.26
N GLU A 268 -4.63 -12.24 -12.25
CA GLU A 268 -3.44 -11.60 -12.84
C GLU A 268 -3.84 -10.58 -13.92
N THR A 269 -3.11 -9.47 -13.99
CA THR A 269 -3.11 -8.55 -15.14
C THR A 269 -1.86 -8.82 -15.97
N LYS A 270 -2.04 -9.06 -17.27
CA LYS A 270 -0.93 -9.21 -18.21
C LYS A 270 -0.58 -7.85 -18.79
N ILE A 271 0.65 -7.42 -18.58
CA ILE A 271 1.20 -6.18 -19.15
C ILE A 271 2.39 -6.51 -20.05
N ASN A 272 2.73 -5.62 -20.98
CA ASN A 272 3.87 -5.82 -21.86
C ASN A 272 5.16 -6.03 -21.03
N LYS A 273 5.93 -7.07 -21.37
CA LYS A 273 7.16 -7.48 -20.67
C LYS A 273 8.28 -6.43 -20.73
N GLU A 274 8.24 -5.55 -21.72
CA GLU A 274 9.20 -4.44 -21.87
C GLU A 274 8.91 -3.26 -20.94
N LEU A 275 7.70 -3.21 -20.35
CA LEU A 275 7.33 -2.16 -19.41
C LEU A 275 8.01 -2.39 -18.07
N ASN A 276 8.67 -1.34 -17.57
CA ASN A 276 9.19 -1.29 -16.20
C ASN A 276 8.22 -0.48 -15.32
N PRO A 277 7.42 -1.10 -14.44
CA PRO A 277 6.48 -0.38 -13.58
C PRO A 277 7.21 0.61 -12.67
N ILE A 278 6.69 1.83 -12.55
CA ILE A 278 7.30 2.91 -11.76
C ILE A 278 6.39 3.36 -10.63
N MET A 279 5.10 3.54 -10.92
CA MET A 279 4.10 4.04 -9.97
C MET A 279 2.78 3.30 -10.16
N LEU A 280 2.10 3.01 -9.05
CA LEU A 280 0.70 2.58 -9.03
C LEU A 280 -0.16 3.70 -8.43
N ARG A 281 -1.26 4.05 -9.09
CA ARG A 281 -2.22 5.02 -8.57
C ARG A 281 -3.62 4.73 -9.07
N ASN A 282 -4.59 4.61 -8.17
CA ASN A 282 -5.99 4.28 -8.51
C ASN A 282 -6.10 3.08 -9.46
N GLY A 283 -5.25 2.07 -9.26
CA GLY A 283 -5.21 0.89 -10.12
C GLY A 283 -4.65 1.09 -11.53
N TYR A 284 -4.08 2.26 -11.85
CA TYR A 284 -3.33 2.48 -13.08
C TYR A 284 -1.83 2.31 -12.82
N VAL A 285 -1.19 1.42 -13.58
CA VAL A 285 0.26 1.17 -13.48
C VAL A 285 0.98 2.04 -14.48
N TYR A 286 1.63 3.09 -14.01
CA TYR A 286 2.55 3.88 -14.81
C TYR A 286 3.88 3.14 -14.92
N ALA A 287 4.35 2.96 -16.14
CA ALA A 287 5.56 2.25 -16.48
C ALA A 287 6.39 3.01 -17.52
N HIS A 288 7.69 2.78 -17.50
CA HIS A 288 8.57 3.25 -18.56
C HIS A 288 8.69 2.20 -19.65
N SER A 289 8.48 2.64 -20.90
CA SER A 289 8.78 1.93 -22.14
C SER A 289 10.01 2.58 -22.79
N PRO A 290 11.04 1.80 -23.16
CA PRO A 290 12.20 2.32 -23.89
C PRO A 290 11.82 3.01 -25.21
N ALA A 291 10.82 2.49 -25.92
CA ALA A 291 10.39 3.02 -27.21
C ALA A 291 9.42 4.20 -27.08
N GLU A 292 8.55 4.19 -26.07
CA GLU A 292 7.38 5.08 -26.02
C GLU A 292 7.36 6.03 -24.81
N GLY A 293 8.42 6.03 -23.98
CA GLY A 293 8.53 6.92 -22.83
C GLY A 293 7.72 6.45 -21.63
N ILE A 294 6.76 7.23 -21.16
CA ILE A 294 5.91 6.87 -20.01
C ILE A 294 4.54 6.46 -20.54
N ARG A 295 4.13 5.23 -20.25
CA ARG A 295 2.80 4.70 -20.56
C ARG A 295 2.28 3.92 -19.37
N GLY A 296 1.09 3.36 -19.50
CA GLY A 296 0.53 2.53 -18.46
C GLY A 296 -0.77 1.89 -18.89
N GLU A 297 -1.25 1.02 -18.03
CA GLU A 297 -2.49 0.29 -18.22
C GLU A 297 -3.21 0.16 -16.88
N TYR A 298 -4.53 0.09 -16.92
CA TYR A 298 -5.31 -0.23 -15.73
C TYR A 298 -5.15 -1.73 -15.41
N LEU A 299 -5.06 -2.03 -14.12
CA LEU A 299 -5.18 -3.39 -13.61
C LEU A 299 -6.53 -3.99 -14.05
N SER A 300 -6.57 -5.29 -14.29
CA SER A 300 -7.80 -6.02 -14.62
C SER A 300 -8.88 -5.88 -13.52
N THR A 301 -8.44 -5.67 -12.28
CA THR A 301 -9.28 -5.37 -11.10
C THR A 301 -9.89 -3.97 -11.11
N HIS A 302 -9.36 -3.05 -11.94
CA HIS A 302 -9.77 -1.64 -12.02
C HIS A 302 -10.22 -1.22 -13.42
N SER A 303 -10.20 -2.13 -14.39
CA SER A 303 -10.35 -1.82 -15.81
C SER A 303 -11.64 -1.06 -16.11
N TYR A 304 -12.75 -1.42 -15.44
CA TYR A 304 -14.06 -0.83 -15.68
C TYR A 304 -14.28 0.46 -14.87
N ILE A 305 -13.66 0.59 -13.69
CA ILE A 305 -13.70 1.81 -12.88
C ILE A 305 -13.30 3.03 -13.70
N SER A 306 -12.31 2.90 -14.58
CA SER A 306 -11.82 3.99 -15.43
C SER A 306 -12.77 4.38 -16.58
N SER A 307 -13.65 3.47 -17.00
CA SER A 307 -14.51 3.64 -18.18
C SER A 307 -15.98 3.89 -17.84
N TRP A 308 -16.33 3.87 -16.55
CA TRP A 308 -17.70 4.02 -16.09
C TRP A 308 -18.28 5.38 -16.45
N ARG A 309 -19.49 5.40 -17.02
CA ARG A 309 -20.12 6.59 -17.61
C ARG A 309 -21.13 7.28 -16.69
N GLY A 310 -21.16 6.89 -15.41
CA GLY A 310 -22.17 7.40 -14.47
C GLY A 310 -23.58 7.02 -14.95
N HIS A 311 -24.54 7.93 -14.85
CA HIS A 311 -25.94 7.72 -15.24
C HIS A 311 -26.17 7.30 -16.69
N ASN A 312 -25.19 7.51 -17.58
CA ASN A 312 -25.29 7.16 -18.99
C ASN A 312 -24.72 5.77 -19.31
N ASP A 313 -24.38 4.97 -18.29
CA ASP A 313 -23.88 3.62 -18.48
C ASP A 313 -25.01 2.60 -18.64
N THR A 314 -24.63 1.38 -18.99
CA THR A 314 -25.52 0.22 -19.04
C THR A 314 -25.71 -0.37 -17.64
N GLU A 315 -26.81 -1.11 -17.44
CA GLU A 315 -27.06 -1.85 -16.19
C GLU A 315 -25.91 -2.80 -15.83
N ASP A 316 -25.44 -3.60 -16.79
CA ASP A 316 -24.25 -4.45 -16.65
C ASP A 316 -22.99 -3.64 -16.28
N GLY A 317 -22.91 -2.40 -16.77
CA GLY A 317 -21.85 -1.46 -16.45
C GLY A 317 -21.89 -1.01 -14.98
N HIS A 318 -23.07 -0.65 -14.48
CA HIS A 318 -23.26 -0.33 -13.07
C HIS A 318 -22.90 -1.51 -12.15
N ILE A 319 -23.32 -2.72 -12.51
CA ILE A 319 -22.98 -3.94 -11.77
C ILE A 319 -21.47 -4.18 -11.80
N THR A 320 -20.82 -4.08 -12.97
CA THR A 320 -19.37 -4.28 -13.10
C THR A 320 -18.59 -3.23 -12.29
N TYR A 321 -19.01 -1.95 -12.34
CA TYR A 321 -18.42 -0.89 -11.53
C TYR A 321 -18.59 -1.16 -10.03
N PHE A 322 -19.78 -1.57 -9.61
CA PHE A 322 -20.06 -1.95 -8.23
C PHE A 322 -19.16 -3.10 -7.77
N LEU A 323 -19.07 -4.18 -8.55
CA LEU A 323 -18.30 -5.38 -8.25
C LEU A 323 -16.78 -5.14 -8.19
N GLN A 324 -16.25 -4.24 -9.04
CA GLN A 324 -14.84 -3.85 -8.93
C GLN A 324 -14.61 -3.00 -7.67
N ASN A 325 -15.45 -2.01 -7.39
CA ASN A 325 -15.29 -1.14 -6.22
C ASN A 325 -15.45 -1.89 -4.89
N ILE A 326 -16.39 -2.84 -4.80
CA ILE A 326 -16.58 -3.64 -3.57
C ILE A 326 -15.38 -4.57 -3.31
N ALA A 327 -14.79 -5.16 -4.36
CA ALA A 327 -13.61 -6.03 -4.25
C ALA A 327 -12.37 -5.28 -3.72
N ILE A 328 -12.25 -4.00 -4.04
CA ILE A 328 -11.18 -3.12 -3.58
C ILE A 328 -11.59 -2.23 -2.39
N GLN A 329 -12.75 -2.49 -1.78
CA GLN A 329 -13.27 -1.76 -0.61
C GLN A 329 -13.48 -0.25 -0.78
N ARG A 330 -13.78 0.22 -2.01
CA ARG A 330 -14.25 1.59 -2.25
C ARG A 330 -15.76 1.70 -2.00
N PHE A 331 -16.18 1.49 -0.76
CA PHE A 331 -17.60 1.39 -0.38
C PHE A 331 -18.42 2.62 -0.77
N SER A 332 -17.86 3.82 -0.67
CA SER A 332 -18.54 5.06 -1.09
C SER A 332 -18.93 5.03 -2.57
N GLU A 333 -18.11 4.44 -3.45
CA GLU A 333 -18.39 4.34 -4.88
C GLU A 333 -19.46 3.28 -5.19
N CYS A 334 -19.57 2.25 -4.35
CA CYS A 334 -20.62 1.24 -4.47
C CYS A 334 -22.03 1.87 -4.33
N PHE A 335 -22.20 2.86 -3.44
CA PHE A 335 -23.47 3.59 -3.32
C PHE A 335 -23.83 4.32 -4.62
N ASN A 336 -22.85 4.93 -5.30
CA ASN A 336 -23.09 5.65 -6.55
C ASN A 336 -23.62 4.73 -7.66
N ALA A 337 -23.13 3.50 -7.77
CA ALA A 337 -23.67 2.54 -8.73
C ALA A 337 -25.06 2.03 -8.31
N ALA A 338 -25.23 1.68 -7.03
CA ALA A 338 -26.49 1.15 -6.52
C ALA A 338 -27.65 2.16 -6.54
N SER A 339 -27.37 3.47 -6.54
CA SER A 339 -28.41 4.51 -6.59
C SER A 339 -28.98 4.77 -7.98
N ILE A 340 -28.32 4.29 -9.04
CA ILE A 340 -28.67 4.61 -10.44
C ILE A 340 -29.46 3.49 -11.10
N VAL A 341 -29.25 2.24 -10.65
CA VAL A 341 -30.00 1.07 -11.14
C VAL A 341 -31.47 1.11 -10.72
N ASP A 342 -32.27 0.19 -11.26
CA ASP A 342 -33.66 0.03 -10.84
C ASP A 342 -33.77 -0.29 -9.34
N GLU A 343 -34.95 -0.05 -8.76
CA GLU A 343 -35.15 -0.18 -7.31
C GLU A 343 -34.87 -1.62 -6.81
N GLU A 344 -35.27 -2.64 -7.56
CA GLU A 344 -35.12 -4.04 -7.12
C GLU A 344 -33.64 -4.44 -7.07
N LEU A 345 -32.91 -4.19 -8.15
CA LEU A 345 -31.47 -4.43 -8.20
C LEU A 345 -30.71 -3.56 -7.19
N GLY A 346 -31.11 -2.30 -7.04
CA GLY A 346 -30.53 -1.38 -6.06
C GLY A 346 -30.61 -1.92 -4.63
N LEU A 347 -31.77 -2.45 -4.23
CA LEU A 347 -31.95 -3.10 -2.92
C LEU A 347 -30.99 -4.28 -2.74
N GLN A 348 -30.82 -5.12 -3.76
CA GLN A 348 -29.89 -6.27 -3.71
C GLN A 348 -28.42 -5.82 -3.59
N LEU A 349 -28.02 -4.78 -4.34
CA LEU A 349 -26.67 -4.22 -4.29
C LEU A 349 -26.38 -3.61 -2.90
N TYR A 350 -27.33 -2.87 -2.33
CA TYR A 350 -27.18 -2.34 -0.98
C TYR A 350 -27.09 -3.44 0.08
N GLU A 351 -27.87 -4.51 -0.04
CA GLU A 351 -27.77 -5.64 0.90
C GLU A 351 -26.39 -6.32 0.81
N ALA A 352 -25.90 -6.56 -0.41
CA ALA A 352 -24.58 -7.14 -0.64
C ALA A 352 -23.44 -6.24 -0.10
N LEU A 353 -23.55 -4.92 -0.34
CA LEU A 353 -22.63 -3.93 0.21
C LEU A 353 -22.64 -3.95 1.74
N GLY A 354 -23.82 -4.00 2.36
CA GLY A 354 -23.96 -4.06 3.82
C GLY A 354 -23.29 -5.29 4.43
N LYS A 355 -23.53 -6.47 3.84
CA LYS A 355 -22.88 -7.73 4.26
C LYS A 355 -21.36 -7.66 4.10
N TYR A 356 -20.87 -7.14 2.98
CA TYR A 356 -19.43 -7.04 2.72
C TYR A 356 -18.73 -6.01 3.62
N ALA A 357 -19.37 -4.87 3.87
CA ALA A 357 -18.88 -3.86 4.82
C ALA A 357 -18.79 -4.45 6.24
N LEU A 358 -19.79 -5.22 6.69
CA LEU A 358 -19.74 -5.91 7.99
C LEU A 358 -18.58 -6.89 8.10
N LYS A 359 -18.31 -7.70 7.06
CA LYS A 359 -17.16 -8.63 7.05
C LYS A 359 -15.82 -7.92 7.28
N ASN A 360 -15.74 -6.65 6.91
CA ASN A 360 -14.56 -5.78 7.05
C ASN A 360 -14.69 -4.79 8.22
N VAL A 361 -15.68 -4.95 9.09
CA VAL A 361 -15.90 -4.12 10.30
C VAL A 361 -16.17 -2.63 9.98
N GLU A 362 -16.66 -2.35 8.77
CA GLU A 362 -17.01 -1.00 8.31
C GLU A 362 -18.46 -0.66 8.69
N LEU A 363 -18.70 -0.53 10.00
CA LEU A 363 -20.04 -0.34 10.57
C LEU A 363 -20.81 0.85 9.94
N PRO A 364 -20.22 2.04 9.71
CA PRO A 364 -20.97 3.17 9.15
C PRO A 364 -21.46 2.91 7.71
N HIS A 365 -20.61 2.29 6.88
CA HIS A 365 -20.97 1.91 5.53
C HIS A 365 -22.02 0.79 5.53
N ALA A 366 -21.87 -0.19 6.42
CA ALA A 366 -22.84 -1.27 6.59
C ALA A 366 -24.23 -0.75 7.01
N GLU A 367 -24.29 0.09 8.04
CA GLU A 367 -25.55 0.67 8.54
C GLU A 367 -26.26 1.45 7.43
N ASN A 368 -25.53 2.28 6.69
CA ASN A 368 -26.12 3.06 5.61
C ASN A 368 -26.64 2.16 4.49
N ALA A 369 -25.90 1.12 4.12
CA ALA A 369 -26.32 0.16 3.12
C ALA A 369 -27.60 -0.61 3.54
N PHE A 370 -27.66 -1.11 4.78
CA PHE A 370 -28.87 -1.79 5.28
C PHE A 370 -30.07 -0.85 5.43
N ARG A 371 -29.84 0.43 5.72
CA ARG A 371 -30.90 1.44 5.71
C ARG A 371 -31.48 1.62 4.31
N LEU A 372 -30.62 1.73 3.30
CA LEU A 372 -31.04 1.90 1.90
C LEU A 372 -31.70 0.64 1.33
N CYS A 373 -31.29 -0.56 1.76
CA CYS A 373 -31.96 -1.81 1.41
C CYS A 373 -33.22 -2.11 2.26
N LYS A 374 -33.65 -1.15 3.11
CA LYS A 374 -34.84 -1.25 3.98
C LYS A 374 -34.78 -2.40 5.00
N ASN A 375 -33.58 -2.89 5.35
CA ASN A 375 -33.38 -3.88 6.40
C ASN A 375 -33.24 -3.22 7.78
N VAL A 376 -34.38 -2.83 8.34
CA VAL A 376 -34.47 -2.11 9.62
C VAL A 376 -33.89 -2.93 10.79
N GLY A 377 -34.05 -4.26 10.77
CA GLY A 377 -33.52 -5.14 11.80
C GLY A 377 -31.99 -5.06 11.90
N MET A 378 -31.30 -5.13 10.75
CA MET A 378 -29.84 -4.99 10.70
C MET A 378 -29.36 -3.60 11.14
N VAL A 379 -30.11 -2.54 10.82
CA VAL A 379 -29.78 -1.18 11.29
C VAL A 379 -29.83 -1.09 12.81
N TYR A 380 -30.85 -1.66 13.45
CA TYR A 380 -30.92 -1.72 14.92
C TYR A 380 -29.81 -2.58 15.52
N ALA A 381 -29.52 -3.73 14.90
CA ALA A 381 -28.46 -4.63 15.35
C ALA A 381 -27.08 -3.95 15.32
N ILE A 382 -26.75 -3.24 14.23
CA ILE A 382 -25.49 -2.48 14.13
C ILE A 382 -25.46 -1.32 15.14
N ASN A 383 -26.58 -0.61 15.32
CA ASN A 383 -26.66 0.47 16.30
C ASN A 383 -26.45 0.00 17.74
N ALA A 384 -26.81 -1.24 18.07
CA ALA A 384 -26.60 -1.82 19.40
C ALA A 384 -25.12 -2.09 19.72
N ILE A 385 -24.28 -2.29 18.69
CA ILE A 385 -22.87 -2.66 18.86
C ILE A 385 -21.87 -1.57 18.45
N LYS A 386 -22.35 -0.45 17.91
CA LYS A 386 -21.48 0.61 17.36
C LYS A 386 -20.53 1.23 18.39
N ASP A 387 -20.93 1.22 19.65
CA ASP A 387 -20.18 1.79 20.78
C ASP A 387 -19.38 0.69 21.52
N GLU A 388 -19.38 -0.56 21.04
CA GLU A 388 -18.58 -1.64 21.61
C GLU A 388 -17.09 -1.44 21.28
N THR A 389 -16.28 -1.37 22.33
CA THR A 389 -14.84 -1.09 22.23
C THR A 389 -14.01 -2.36 22.26
N GLU A 390 -14.56 -3.46 22.79
CA GLU A 390 -13.86 -4.72 22.83
C GLU A 390 -13.90 -5.43 21.48
N LYS A 391 -12.72 -5.60 20.87
CA LYS A 391 -12.55 -6.23 19.55
C LYS A 391 -13.25 -7.58 19.45
N PHE A 392 -13.10 -8.47 20.44
CA PHE A 392 -13.66 -9.82 20.34
C PHE A 392 -15.18 -9.85 20.49
N VAL A 393 -15.77 -9.03 21.36
CA VAL A 393 -17.23 -8.88 21.46
C VAL A 393 -17.79 -8.35 20.15
N LEU A 394 -17.18 -7.29 19.60
CA LEU A 394 -17.59 -6.70 18.33
C LEU A 394 -17.55 -7.72 17.18
N MET A 395 -16.43 -8.46 17.06
CA MET A 395 -16.28 -9.50 16.04
C MET A 395 -17.28 -10.65 16.23
N GLY A 396 -17.59 -11.02 17.47
CA GLY A 396 -18.60 -12.02 17.79
C GLY A 396 -19.99 -11.61 17.30
N HIS A 397 -20.42 -10.38 17.58
CA HIS A 397 -21.70 -9.87 17.10
C HIS A 397 -21.76 -9.78 15.57
N ILE A 398 -20.71 -9.25 14.92
CA ILE A 398 -20.64 -9.17 13.46
C ILE A 398 -20.72 -10.57 12.83
N ALA A 399 -19.99 -11.54 13.37
CA ALA A 399 -20.06 -12.93 12.90
C ALA A 399 -21.46 -13.53 13.09
N SER A 400 -22.13 -13.23 14.21
CA SER A 400 -23.50 -13.67 14.47
C SER A 400 -24.49 -13.07 13.46
N PHE A 401 -24.37 -11.76 13.16
CA PHE A 401 -25.20 -11.08 12.16
C PHE A 401 -25.03 -11.65 10.75
N LEU A 402 -23.85 -12.19 10.45
CA LEU A 402 -23.54 -12.85 9.19
C LEU A 402 -23.81 -14.37 9.22
N HIS A 403 -24.53 -14.86 10.24
CA HIS A 403 -24.87 -16.26 10.45
C HIS A 403 -23.67 -17.22 10.55
N LYS A 404 -22.50 -16.69 10.93
CA LYS A 404 -21.27 -17.45 11.18
C LYS A 404 -21.16 -17.83 12.66
N HIS A 405 -22.14 -18.57 13.16
CA HIS A 405 -22.34 -18.81 14.60
C HIS A 405 -21.16 -19.53 15.29
N ASP A 406 -20.47 -20.46 14.63
CA ASP A 406 -19.30 -21.11 15.20
C ASP A 406 -18.12 -20.13 15.38
N ILE A 407 -17.92 -19.24 14.41
CA ILE A 407 -16.91 -18.19 14.48
C ILE A 407 -17.28 -17.18 15.57
N ALA A 408 -18.55 -16.79 15.65
CA ALA A 408 -19.07 -15.89 16.67
C ALA A 408 -18.83 -16.44 18.08
N GLN A 409 -19.17 -17.70 18.33
CA GLN A 409 -18.90 -18.39 19.60
C GLN A 409 -17.41 -18.34 19.95
N GLY A 410 -16.53 -18.64 18.97
CA GLY A 410 -15.09 -18.60 19.18
C GLY A 410 -14.57 -17.22 19.57
N PHE A 411 -15.17 -16.14 19.04
CA PHE A 411 -14.83 -14.78 19.44
C PHE A 411 -15.37 -14.42 20.83
N PHE A 412 -16.63 -14.71 21.13
CA PHE A 412 -17.20 -14.44 22.45
C PHE A 412 -16.45 -15.17 23.57
N LEU A 413 -16.06 -16.43 23.37
CA LEU A 413 -15.28 -17.18 24.36
C LEU A 413 -13.88 -16.62 24.61
N LYS A 414 -13.30 -15.89 23.65
CA LYS A 414 -12.01 -15.17 23.82
C LYS A 414 -12.18 -13.77 24.40
N SER A 415 -13.41 -13.32 24.54
CA SER A 415 -13.75 -11.96 24.98
C SER A 415 -13.89 -11.87 26.49
N SER A 416 -14.10 -10.66 27.01
CA SER A 416 -14.46 -10.45 28.42
C SER A 416 -15.89 -10.88 28.77
N LYS A 417 -16.72 -11.18 27.76
CA LYS A 417 -18.14 -11.55 27.90
C LYS A 417 -18.44 -12.93 27.27
N PRO A 418 -17.84 -14.03 27.78
CA PRO A 418 -18.08 -15.37 27.24
C PRO A 418 -19.53 -15.82 27.32
N GLU A 419 -20.34 -15.25 28.23
CA GLU A 419 -21.78 -15.48 28.36
C GLU A 419 -22.55 -15.18 27.07
N LEU A 420 -22.09 -14.24 26.24
CA LEU A 420 -22.70 -13.94 24.94
C LEU A 420 -22.67 -15.14 23.99
N ALA A 421 -21.69 -16.03 24.13
CA ALA A 421 -21.64 -17.28 23.36
C ALA A 421 -22.80 -18.21 23.72
N LEU A 422 -23.12 -18.29 25.02
CA LEU A 422 -24.22 -19.10 25.54
C LEU A 422 -25.56 -18.50 25.14
N GLU A 423 -25.75 -17.20 25.38
CA GLU A 423 -26.97 -16.46 25.01
C GLU A 423 -27.29 -16.65 23.53
N MET A 424 -26.31 -16.45 22.65
CA MET A 424 -26.47 -16.67 21.21
C MET A 424 -26.90 -18.11 20.89
N ARG A 425 -26.32 -19.14 21.52
CA ARG A 425 -26.71 -20.54 21.26
C ARG A 425 -28.10 -20.88 21.78
N CYS A 426 -28.50 -20.28 22.90
CA CYS A 426 -29.87 -20.39 23.42
C CYS A 426 -30.89 -19.74 22.47
N ASP A 427 -30.58 -18.55 21.93
CA ASP A 427 -31.43 -17.86 20.95
C ASP A 427 -31.62 -18.67 19.66
N LEU A 428 -30.57 -19.40 19.25
CA LEU A 428 -30.61 -20.33 18.12
C LEU A 428 -31.28 -21.68 18.44
N GLN A 429 -31.66 -21.92 19.70
CA GLN A 429 -32.22 -23.19 20.20
C GLN A 429 -31.27 -24.39 20.05
N ASP A 430 -29.96 -24.15 19.99
CA ASP A 430 -28.92 -25.18 19.97
C ASP A 430 -28.57 -25.61 21.40
N TRP A 431 -29.52 -26.29 22.05
CA TRP A 431 -29.43 -26.68 23.46
C TRP A 431 -28.25 -27.60 23.76
N TYR A 432 -27.84 -28.42 22.81
CA TYR A 432 -26.71 -29.33 22.99
C TYR A 432 -25.40 -28.57 23.13
N THR A 433 -25.15 -27.58 22.26
CA THR A 433 -23.96 -26.74 22.36
C THR A 433 -24.06 -25.79 23.55
N ALA A 434 -25.24 -25.22 23.82
CA ALA A 434 -25.46 -24.36 24.98
C ALA A 434 -25.13 -25.07 26.31
N LEU A 435 -25.61 -26.32 26.50
CA LEU A 435 -25.30 -27.11 27.71
C LEU A 435 -23.81 -27.36 27.91
N LYS A 436 -23.07 -27.59 26.82
CA LYS A 436 -21.61 -27.73 26.88
C LYS A 436 -20.92 -26.42 27.27
N LEU A 437 -21.42 -25.30 26.75
CA LEU A 437 -20.88 -23.98 27.07
C LEU A 437 -21.08 -23.62 28.54
N VAL A 438 -22.27 -23.90 29.10
CA VAL A 438 -22.55 -23.70 30.54
C VAL A 438 -21.54 -24.43 31.44
N GLN A 439 -21.08 -25.61 31.03
CA GLN A 439 -20.10 -26.38 31.82
C GLN A 439 -18.67 -25.83 31.71
N SER A 440 -18.41 -24.94 30.74
CA SER A 440 -17.08 -24.40 30.44
C SER A 440 -16.91 -22.92 30.78
N ILE A 441 -18.01 -22.20 30.93
CA ILE A 441 -18.06 -20.80 31.31
C ILE A 441 -18.36 -20.78 32.82
N ASP A 442 -17.34 -20.54 33.63
CA ASP A 442 -17.46 -20.42 35.11
C ASP A 442 -18.09 -19.08 35.51
#